data_AF-A0A9D5G4C7-F1
#
_entry.id   AF-A0A9D5G4C7-F1
#
_cell.length_a   1.000
_cell.length_b   1.000
_cell.length_c   1.000
_cell.angle_alpha   90.00
_cell.angle_beta   90.00
_cell.angle_gamma   90.00
#
_symmetry.space_group_name_H-M   'P 1'
#
loop_
_entity.id
_entity.type
_entity.pdbx_description
1 polymer ?
#
loop_
_entity_poly.entity_id
_entity_poly.type
_entity_poly.pdbx_seq_one_letter_code
_entity_poly.pdbx_strand_id
1 'polypeptide(L)'
;MDCYFHNAVPSVAVCHDCRNPICATCRDAQGVCPGCRLERRMQASSGTRRGLRGRVGPANPPPHAPPPPPSVPARVVATTTLANVSGETRVLLALGYVLWPLAALALLDPTRSRAVRRQALQALGLNFGLFGLWVALGAVAQIPLLGWSAFPLLAALFPIWIVATFIYGFRVWNAEDVRVPLLSDWLDEREARHDERAVAA
;
A
#
# COMPACT_ATOMS: atom_id res chain seq x y z
N MET A 1 34.33 -10.58 10.34
CA MET A 1 32.93 -10.87 9.93
C MET A 1 32.06 -9.79 10.54
N ASP A 2 31.31 -9.08 9.70
CA ASP A 2 30.42 -8.02 10.16
C ASP A 2 29.11 -8.59 10.70
N CYS A 3 28.40 -7.80 11.49
CA CYS A 3 27.06 -8.13 11.96
C CYS A 3 26.11 -8.25 10.76
N TYR A 4 25.29 -9.30 10.74
CA TYR A 4 24.31 -9.51 9.67
C TYR A 4 23.29 -8.35 9.52
N PHE A 5 23.01 -7.63 10.62
CA PHE A 5 21.99 -6.56 10.63
C PHE A 5 22.56 -5.15 10.44
N HIS A 6 23.88 -4.98 10.61
CA HIS A 6 24.51 -3.66 10.55
C HIS A 6 25.81 -3.76 9.76
N ASN A 7 25.90 -2.99 8.69
CA ASN A 7 27.15 -2.85 7.94
C ASN A 7 28.19 -2.12 8.81
N ALA A 8 29.46 -2.51 8.70
CA ALA A 8 30.60 -1.93 9.42
C ALA A 8 30.53 -2.02 10.96
N VAL A 9 29.76 -2.96 11.52
CA VAL A 9 29.81 -3.28 12.96
C VAL A 9 30.39 -4.69 13.14
N PRO A 10 31.48 -4.86 13.90
CA PRO A 10 32.08 -6.18 14.06
C PRO A 10 31.12 -7.12 14.81
N SER A 11 31.02 -8.35 14.33
CA SER A 11 30.32 -9.41 15.07
C SER A 11 31.15 -9.86 16.27
N VAL A 12 30.46 -10.15 17.38
CA VAL A 12 31.09 -10.62 18.64
C VAL A 12 30.58 -11.99 19.06
N ALA A 13 29.50 -12.46 18.42
CA ALA A 13 28.86 -13.73 18.70
C ALA A 13 28.14 -14.26 17.46
N VAL A 14 27.67 -15.50 17.54
CA VAL A 14 26.88 -16.16 16.51
C VAL A 14 25.52 -16.51 17.10
N CYS A 15 24.44 -16.31 16.33
CA CYS A 15 23.10 -16.69 16.77
C CYS A 15 23.00 -18.21 16.99
N HIS A 16 22.43 -18.64 18.13
CA HIS A 16 22.28 -20.07 18.42
C HIS A 16 21.36 -20.82 17.44
N ASP A 17 20.35 -20.16 16.88
CA ASP A 17 19.36 -20.79 16.00
C ASP A 17 19.84 -20.81 14.55
N CYS A 18 20.06 -19.64 13.95
CA CYS A 18 20.36 -19.51 12.52
C CYS A 18 21.84 -19.44 12.18
N ARG A 19 22.74 -19.43 13.17
CA ARG A 19 24.19 -19.33 13.02
C ARG A 19 24.71 -18.08 12.29
N ASN A 20 23.89 -17.04 12.15
CA ASN A 20 24.34 -15.77 11.59
C ASN A 20 25.20 -14.97 12.59
N PRO A 21 26.25 -14.26 12.12
CA PRO A 21 27.09 -13.42 12.97
C PRO A 21 26.32 -12.17 13.46
N ILE A 22 26.40 -11.86 14.75
CA ILE A 22 25.68 -10.76 15.40
C ILE A 22 26.60 -9.92 16.30
N CYS A 23 26.35 -8.61 16.35
CA CYS A 23 27.02 -7.69 17.27
C CYS A 23 26.42 -7.74 18.68
N ALA A 24 27.12 -7.16 19.65
CA ALA A 24 26.71 -7.17 21.06
C ALA A 24 25.32 -6.58 21.29
N THR A 25 24.95 -5.57 20.50
CA THR A 25 23.65 -4.89 20.58
C THR A 25 22.49 -5.68 19.98
N CYS A 26 22.75 -6.51 18.97
CA CYS A 26 21.71 -7.35 18.36
C CYS A 26 21.46 -8.65 19.13
N ARG A 27 22.41 -9.07 19.98
CA ARG A 27 22.34 -10.29 20.78
C ARG A 27 21.45 -10.07 22.00
N ASP A 28 20.50 -10.96 22.24
CA ASP A 28 19.76 -10.97 23.51
C ASP A 28 20.48 -11.77 24.61
N ALA A 29 19.91 -11.80 25.82
CA ALA A 29 20.47 -12.55 26.94
C ALA A 29 20.60 -14.07 26.66
N GLN A 30 19.84 -14.60 25.69
CA GLN A 30 19.85 -16.01 25.29
C GLN A 30 20.78 -16.27 24.09
N GLY A 31 21.42 -15.25 23.53
CA GLY A 31 22.26 -15.39 22.34
C GLY A 31 21.49 -15.55 21.03
N VAL A 32 20.23 -15.14 20.99
CA VAL A 32 19.35 -15.21 19.81
C VAL A 32 19.35 -13.87 19.09
N CYS A 33 19.33 -13.92 17.74
CA CYS A 33 19.26 -12.72 16.92
C CYS A 33 17.83 -12.16 16.83
N PRO A 34 17.66 -10.88 16.42
CA PRO A 34 16.34 -10.25 16.32
C PRO A 34 15.38 -10.99 15.39
N GLY A 35 15.90 -11.59 14.30
CA GLY A 35 15.12 -12.36 13.33
C GLY A 35 14.50 -13.61 13.93
N CYS A 36 15.31 -14.50 14.53
CA CYS A 36 14.82 -15.73 15.17
C CYS A 36 13.89 -15.41 16.36
N ARG A 37 14.17 -14.34 17.12
CA ARG A 37 13.27 -13.88 18.19
C ARG A 37 11.90 -13.47 17.67
N LEU A 38 11.87 -12.75 16.54
CA LEU A 38 10.62 -12.36 15.89
C LEU A 38 9.86 -13.58 15.37
N GLU A 39 10.55 -14.52 14.73
CA GLU A 39 9.96 -15.75 14.23
C GLU A 39 9.33 -16.60 15.33
N ARG A 40 10.01 -16.76 16.48
CA ARG A 40 9.43 -17.44 17.65
C ARG A 40 8.15 -16.74 18.15
N ARG A 41 8.11 -15.41 18.16
CA ARG A 41 6.90 -14.66 18.53
C ARG A 41 5.78 -14.86 17.52
N MET A 42 6.10 -14.88 16.23
CA MET A 42 5.13 -15.17 15.17
C MET A 42 4.56 -16.57 15.32
N GLN A 43 5.40 -17.59 15.54
CA GLN A 43 4.98 -18.97 15.77
C GLN A 43 4.13 -19.11 17.05
N ALA A 44 4.51 -18.43 18.14
CA ALA A 44 3.71 -18.42 19.37
C ALA A 44 2.32 -17.79 19.15
N SER A 45 2.25 -16.73 18.33
CA SER A 45 0.98 -16.05 18.03
C SER A 45 0.10 -16.78 17.01
N SER A 46 0.71 -17.53 16.07
CA SER A 46 -0.01 -18.30 15.05
C SER A 46 -0.62 -19.57 15.64
N GLY A 47 0.01 -20.16 16.67
CA GLY A 47 -0.57 -21.23 17.48
C GLY A 47 -1.91 -20.85 18.11
N THR A 48 -2.08 -19.59 18.53
CA THR A 48 -3.32 -19.06 19.12
C THR A 48 -4.42 -18.82 18.09
N ARG A 49 -4.10 -18.74 16.78
CA ARG A 49 -5.07 -18.42 15.71
C ARG A 49 -5.64 -19.63 14.96
N ARG A 50 -5.30 -20.87 15.34
CA ARG A 50 -5.89 -22.07 14.72
C ARG A 50 -7.40 -22.25 14.95
N GLY A 51 -8.02 -21.39 15.77
CA GLY A 51 -9.44 -21.51 16.16
C GLY A 51 -10.35 -20.32 15.83
N LEU A 52 -9.92 -19.29 15.11
CA LEU A 52 -10.79 -18.13 14.81
C LEU A 52 -11.74 -18.39 13.62
N ARG A 53 -12.67 -19.36 13.80
CA ARG A 53 -14.01 -19.28 13.19
C ARG A 53 -14.84 -18.42 14.13
N GLY A 54 -15.40 -17.33 13.61
CA GLY A 54 -16.08 -16.29 14.39
C GLY A 54 -17.13 -16.84 15.38
N ARG A 55 -16.95 -16.50 16.65
CA ARG A 55 -18.04 -16.39 17.63
C ARG A 55 -17.62 -15.42 18.72
N VAL A 56 -18.32 -14.28 18.80
CA VAL A 56 -18.29 -13.39 19.96
C VAL A 56 -19.04 -14.13 21.08
N GLY A 57 -18.40 -14.33 22.22
CA GLY A 57 -19.02 -14.94 23.42
C GLY A 57 -19.12 -13.93 24.57
N PRO A 58 -20.15 -13.97 25.42
CA PRO A 58 -20.22 -13.12 26.60
C PRO A 58 -19.52 -13.75 27.81
N ALA A 59 -18.83 -12.85 28.54
CA ALA A 59 -18.26 -12.82 29.89
C ALA A 59 -18.23 -14.07 30.82
N ASN A 60 -17.06 -14.29 31.45
CA ASN A 60 -16.89 -14.20 32.91
C ASN A 60 -15.41 -13.98 33.33
N PRO A 61 -15.10 -13.24 34.43
CA PRO A 61 -13.74 -12.85 34.80
C PRO A 61 -13.12 -13.66 35.97
N PRO A 62 -11.79 -13.88 35.98
CA PRO A 62 -10.99 -14.12 37.19
C PRO A 62 -9.95 -13.00 37.46
N PRO A 63 -9.33 -12.95 38.66
CA PRO A 63 -8.90 -11.72 39.33
C PRO A 63 -7.53 -11.17 38.88
N HIS A 64 -7.47 -9.82 38.84
CA HIS A 64 -6.32 -8.91 38.74
C HIS A 64 -4.96 -9.48 38.29
N ALA A 65 -4.76 -9.51 36.97
CA ALA A 65 -3.45 -9.34 36.34
C ALA A 65 -3.21 -7.82 36.08
N PRO A 66 -1.95 -7.34 36.17
CA PRO A 66 -1.61 -5.95 35.86
C PRO A 66 -2.08 -5.58 34.44
N PRO A 67 -2.53 -4.33 34.21
CA PRO A 67 -3.13 -3.95 32.94
C PRO A 67 -2.15 -4.21 31.80
N PRO A 68 -2.53 -4.98 30.76
CA PRO A 68 -1.68 -5.15 29.59
C PRO A 68 -1.43 -3.76 28.98
N PRO A 69 -0.20 -3.45 28.54
CA PRO A 69 0.05 -2.21 27.81
C PRO A 69 -0.95 -2.13 26.65
N PRO A 70 -1.52 -0.95 26.36
CA PRO A 70 -2.49 -0.79 25.30
C PRO A 70 -1.91 -1.41 24.03
N SER A 71 -2.58 -2.45 23.53
CA SER A 71 -2.21 -3.13 22.30
C SER A 71 -2.36 -2.13 21.18
N VAL A 72 -1.29 -1.39 20.87
CA VAL A 72 -1.20 -0.59 19.66
C VAL A 72 -1.47 -1.57 18.52
N PRO A 73 -2.54 -1.39 17.72
CA PRO A 73 -2.83 -2.31 16.63
C PRO A 73 -1.57 -2.40 15.78
N ALA A 74 -1.02 -3.62 15.68
CA ALA A 74 0.14 -3.88 14.85
C ALA A 74 -0.19 -3.33 13.47
N ARG A 75 0.52 -2.28 13.06
CA ARG A 75 0.36 -1.68 11.73
C ARG A 75 0.64 -2.79 10.75
N VAL A 76 -0.41 -3.33 10.14
CA VAL A 76 -0.29 -4.32 9.08
C VAL A 76 0.45 -3.58 7.98
N VAL A 77 1.75 -3.82 7.87
CA VAL A 77 2.53 -3.39 6.72
C VAL A 77 2.05 -4.29 5.59
N ALA A 78 1.00 -3.85 4.90
CA ALA A 78 0.52 -4.51 3.71
C ALA A 78 1.72 -4.61 2.76
N THR A 79 2.23 -5.82 2.55
CA THR A 79 3.19 -6.11 1.49
C THR A 79 2.58 -5.61 0.20
N THR A 80 3.13 -4.53 -0.33
CA THR A 80 2.58 -3.85 -1.50
C THR A 80 2.78 -4.73 -2.71
N THR A 81 1.71 -4.94 -3.47
CA THR A 81 1.72 -5.83 -4.65
C THR A 81 2.72 -5.40 -5.71
N LEU A 82 3.11 -4.11 -5.68
CA LEU A 82 4.13 -3.49 -6.53
C LEU A 82 5.57 -3.80 -6.15
N ALA A 83 5.85 -4.33 -4.95
CA ALA A 83 7.22 -4.60 -4.52
C ALA A 83 7.93 -5.63 -5.42
N ASN A 84 7.17 -6.57 -6.01
CA ASN A 84 7.67 -7.61 -6.91
C ASN A 84 7.77 -7.16 -8.37
N VAL A 85 7.42 -5.91 -8.69
CA VAL A 85 7.40 -5.38 -10.06
C VAL A 85 8.76 -4.78 -10.43
N SER A 86 9.20 -4.96 -11.68
CA SER A 86 10.46 -4.38 -12.17
C SER A 86 10.49 -2.86 -11.98
N GLY A 87 11.67 -2.30 -11.70
CA GLY A 87 11.86 -0.86 -11.49
C GLY A 87 11.39 -0.03 -12.69
N GLU A 88 11.68 -0.48 -13.91
CA GLU A 88 11.26 0.15 -15.16
C GLU A 88 9.74 0.29 -15.29
N THR A 89 9.01 -0.76 -14.91
CA THR A 89 7.54 -0.74 -14.94
C THR A 89 6.99 0.22 -13.91
N ARG A 90 7.63 0.31 -12.72
CA ARG A 90 7.26 1.28 -11.68
C ARG A 90 7.51 2.71 -12.13
N VAL A 91 8.62 2.97 -12.83
CA VAL A 91 8.91 4.27 -13.45
C VAL A 91 7.82 4.66 -14.44
N LEU A 92 7.46 3.73 -15.32
CA LEU A 92 6.44 3.98 -16.35
C LEU A 92 5.06 4.24 -15.73
N LEU A 93 4.68 3.48 -14.69
CA LEU A 93 3.45 3.71 -13.95
C LEU A 93 3.46 5.04 -13.19
N ALA A 94 4.56 5.41 -12.54
CA ALA A 94 4.71 6.68 -11.84
C ALA A 94 4.61 7.87 -12.81
N LEU A 95 5.27 7.77 -13.97
CA LEU A 95 5.14 8.74 -15.05
C LEU A 95 3.73 8.80 -15.61
N GLY A 96 2.99 7.69 -15.61
CA GLY A 96 1.59 7.64 -16.02
C GLY A 96 0.65 8.54 -15.20
N TYR A 97 1.00 8.89 -13.96
CA TYR A 97 0.23 9.85 -13.18
C TYR A 97 0.40 11.30 -13.66
N VAL A 98 1.60 11.65 -14.16
CA VAL A 98 1.92 13.00 -14.66
C VAL A 98 1.60 13.11 -16.16
N LEU A 99 1.96 12.09 -16.93
CA LEU A 99 1.70 11.94 -18.36
C LEU A 99 0.66 10.84 -18.57
N TRP A 100 -0.62 11.20 -18.39
CA TRP A 100 -1.74 10.26 -18.50
C TRP A 100 -1.81 9.42 -19.81
N PRO A 101 -1.34 9.88 -21.00
CA PRO A 101 -1.32 9.02 -22.18
C PRO A 101 -0.39 7.80 -22.02
N LEU A 102 0.66 7.90 -21.20
CA LEU A 102 1.53 6.76 -20.89
C LEU A 102 0.79 5.70 -20.06
N ALA A 103 -0.12 6.11 -19.17
CA ALA A 103 -0.95 5.17 -18.43
C ALA A 103 -1.88 4.38 -19.37
N ALA A 104 -2.40 5.03 -20.42
CA ALA A 104 -3.18 4.33 -21.45
C ALA A 104 -2.32 3.31 -22.20
N LEU A 105 -1.09 3.68 -22.61
CA LEU A 105 -0.16 2.74 -23.25
C LEU A 105 0.16 1.52 -22.37
N ALA A 106 0.34 1.73 -21.05
CA ALA A 106 0.54 0.62 -20.11
C ALA A 106 -0.66 -0.34 -20.05
N LEU A 107 -1.86 0.14 -20.40
CA LEU A 107 -3.08 -0.65 -20.44
C LEU A 107 -3.25 -1.48 -21.70
N LEU A 108 -2.61 -1.08 -22.80
CA LEU A 108 -2.67 -1.79 -24.08
C LEU A 108 -1.88 -3.10 -24.07
N ASP A 109 -0.95 -3.27 -23.13
CA ASP A 109 -0.12 -4.46 -23.01
C ASP A 109 -0.85 -5.56 -22.19
N PRO A 110 -1.37 -6.62 -22.83
CA PRO A 110 -2.13 -7.66 -22.15
C PRO A 110 -1.27 -8.57 -21.28
N THR A 111 0.07 -8.52 -21.43
CA THR A 111 1.00 -9.40 -20.71
C THR A 111 1.30 -8.91 -19.29
N ARG A 112 0.85 -7.70 -18.95
CA ARG A 112 1.11 -7.08 -17.65
C ARG A 112 0.33 -7.73 -16.52
N SER A 113 0.95 -7.73 -15.33
CA SER A 113 0.32 -8.26 -14.13
C SER A 113 -0.95 -7.49 -13.75
N ARG A 114 -1.88 -8.16 -13.07
CA ARG A 114 -3.15 -7.56 -12.62
C ARG A 114 -2.91 -6.28 -11.77
N ALA A 115 -1.87 -6.29 -10.92
CA ALA A 115 -1.50 -5.14 -10.10
C ALA A 115 -1.09 -3.92 -10.95
N VAL A 116 -0.28 -4.12 -11.99
CA VAL A 116 0.13 -3.06 -12.93
C VAL A 116 -1.08 -2.49 -13.65
N ARG A 117 -1.97 -3.36 -14.14
CA ARG A 117 -3.21 -2.94 -14.82
C ARG A 117 -4.13 -2.13 -13.89
N ARG A 118 -4.25 -2.54 -12.62
CA ARG A 118 -5.04 -1.83 -11.61
C ARG A 118 -4.48 -0.43 -11.36
N GLN A 119 -3.16 -0.30 -11.19
CA GLN A 119 -2.51 1.01 -11.00
C GLN A 119 -2.64 1.92 -12.22
N ALA A 120 -2.48 1.35 -13.43
CA ALA A 120 -2.68 2.10 -14.67
C ALA A 120 -4.13 2.58 -14.83
N LEU A 121 -5.13 1.75 -14.50
CA LEU A 121 -6.54 2.16 -14.45
C LEU A 121 -6.79 3.26 -13.43
N GLN A 122 -6.13 3.20 -12.26
CA GLN A 122 -6.26 4.25 -11.24
C GLN A 122 -5.68 5.58 -11.70
N ALA A 123 -4.48 5.58 -12.27
CA ALA A 123 -3.85 6.76 -12.84
C ALA A 123 -4.70 7.38 -13.95
N LEU A 124 -5.26 6.54 -14.83
CA LEU A 124 -6.09 6.96 -15.94
C LEU A 124 -7.43 7.53 -15.44
N GLY A 125 -8.11 6.84 -14.52
CA GLY A 125 -9.40 7.29 -14.00
C GLY A 125 -9.28 8.57 -13.17
N LEU A 126 -8.19 8.77 -12.41
CA LEU A 126 -7.92 10.02 -11.71
C LEU A 126 -7.74 11.19 -12.69
N ASN A 127 -6.87 11.03 -13.70
CA ASN A 127 -6.59 12.09 -14.66
C ASN A 127 -7.81 12.39 -15.54
N PHE A 128 -8.52 11.35 -16.00
CA PHE A 128 -9.73 11.53 -16.79
C PHE A 128 -10.86 12.17 -15.98
N GLY A 129 -11.02 11.79 -14.72
CA GLY A 129 -12.00 12.39 -13.81
C GLY A 129 -11.72 13.87 -13.55
N LEU A 130 -10.47 14.23 -13.25
CA LEU A 130 -10.07 15.63 -13.03
C LEU A 130 -10.15 16.46 -14.31
N PHE A 131 -9.74 15.91 -15.45
CA PHE A 131 -9.90 16.56 -16.75
C PHE A 131 -11.37 16.80 -17.09
N GLY A 132 -12.24 15.80 -16.90
CA GLY A 132 -13.68 15.93 -17.10
C GLY A 132 -14.29 17.00 -16.17
N LEU A 133 -13.89 17.03 -14.90
CA LEU A 133 -14.30 18.07 -13.95
C LEU A 133 -13.83 19.47 -14.41
N TRP A 134 -12.59 19.59 -14.87
CA TRP A 134 -12.04 20.84 -15.38
C TRP A 134 -12.81 21.35 -16.60
N VAL A 135 -13.13 20.47 -17.57
CA VAL A 135 -13.96 20.80 -18.74
C VAL A 135 -15.37 21.22 -18.31
N ALA A 136 -15.99 20.49 -17.37
CA ALA A 136 -17.33 20.82 -16.87
C ALA A 136 -17.35 22.20 -16.18
N LEU A 137 -16.36 22.49 -15.32
CA LEU A 137 -16.22 23.81 -14.69
C LEU A 137 -15.92 24.90 -15.72
N GLY A 138 -15.12 24.60 -16.74
CA GLY A 138 -14.84 25.51 -17.85
C GLY A 138 -16.10 25.87 -18.65
N ALA A 139 -17.02 24.92 -18.84
CA ALA A 139 -18.32 25.16 -19.46
C ALA A 139 -19.23 26.03 -18.56
N VAL A 140 -19.28 25.74 -17.24
CA VAL A 140 -20.01 26.57 -16.26
C VAL A 140 -19.43 28.00 -16.21
N ALA A 141 -18.11 28.14 -16.40
CA ALA A 141 -17.45 29.44 -16.43
C ALA A 141 -17.92 30.35 -17.58
N GLN A 142 -18.52 29.79 -18.64
CA GLN A 142 -19.08 30.57 -19.74
C GLN A 142 -20.46 31.17 -19.44
N ILE A 143 -21.12 30.74 -18.36
CA ILE A 143 -22.44 31.24 -17.99
C ILE A 143 -22.27 32.57 -17.22
N PRO A 144 -22.90 33.67 -17.67
CA PRO A 144 -22.90 34.93 -16.94
C PRO A 144 -23.43 34.74 -15.50
N LEU A 145 -22.91 35.50 -14.53
CA LEU A 145 -23.10 35.33 -13.09
C LEU A 145 -22.50 34.05 -12.47
N LEU A 146 -22.77 32.86 -13.01
CA LEU A 146 -22.20 31.61 -12.47
C LEU A 146 -20.68 31.53 -12.65
N GLY A 147 -20.17 32.03 -13.78
CA GLY A 147 -18.76 31.93 -14.09
C GLY A 147 -17.83 32.66 -13.12
N TRP A 148 -18.28 33.76 -12.52
CA TRP A 148 -17.52 34.47 -11.48
C TRP A 148 -17.18 33.58 -10.27
N SER A 149 -18.07 32.64 -9.92
CA SER A 149 -17.81 31.66 -8.86
C SER A 149 -16.99 30.47 -9.35
N ALA A 150 -17.09 30.11 -10.63
CA ALA A 150 -16.37 28.97 -11.22
C ALA A 150 -14.88 29.26 -11.48
N PHE A 151 -14.52 30.49 -11.85
CA PHE A 151 -13.13 30.89 -12.11
C PHE A 151 -12.15 30.63 -10.95
N PRO A 152 -12.42 31.07 -9.70
CA PRO A 152 -11.52 30.78 -8.58
C PRO A 152 -11.42 29.29 -8.29
N LEU A 153 -12.52 28.54 -8.47
CA LEU A 153 -12.51 27.08 -8.31
C LEU A 153 -11.65 26.41 -9.38
N LEU A 154 -11.74 26.86 -10.64
CA LEU A 154 -10.92 26.38 -11.75
C LEU A 154 -9.42 26.67 -11.49
N ALA A 155 -9.10 27.88 -11.02
CA ALA A 155 -7.75 28.29 -10.68
C ALA A 155 -7.16 27.49 -9.51
N ALA A 156 -7.98 27.13 -8.51
CA ALA A 156 -7.56 26.29 -7.40
C ALA A 156 -7.46 24.80 -7.77
N LEU A 157 -8.30 24.32 -8.70
CA LEU A 157 -8.29 22.92 -9.14
C LEU A 157 -6.96 22.53 -9.79
N PHE A 158 -6.37 23.42 -10.60
CA PHE A 158 -5.13 23.14 -11.31
C PHE A 158 -3.93 22.80 -10.40
N PRO A 159 -3.56 23.60 -9.38
CA PRO A 159 -2.47 23.25 -8.47
C PRO A 159 -2.80 22.03 -7.63
N ILE A 160 -4.06 21.82 -7.23
CA ILE A 160 -4.48 20.60 -6.51
C ILE A 160 -4.26 19.37 -7.38
N TRP A 161 -4.64 19.44 -8.67
CA TRP A 161 -4.44 18.36 -9.62
C TRP A 161 -2.95 18.04 -9.79
N ILE A 162 -2.10 19.04 -10.00
CA ILE A 162 -0.64 18.85 -10.09
C ILE A 162 -0.10 18.19 -8.82
N VAL A 163 -0.39 18.73 -7.64
CA VAL A 163 0.13 18.16 -6.38
C VAL A 163 -0.34 16.72 -6.20
N ALA A 164 -1.60 16.41 -6.50
CA ALA A 164 -2.13 15.06 -6.42
C ALA A 164 -1.41 14.08 -7.36
N THR A 165 -1.17 14.46 -8.63
CA THR A 165 -0.47 13.58 -9.59
C THR A 165 0.98 13.32 -9.17
N PHE A 166 1.68 14.33 -8.66
CA PHE A 166 3.04 14.16 -8.15
C PHE A 166 3.10 13.29 -6.90
N ILE A 167 2.21 13.51 -5.91
CA ILE A 167 2.16 12.69 -4.70
C ILE A 167 1.89 11.23 -5.05
N TYR A 168 0.89 10.96 -5.90
CA TYR A 168 0.58 9.58 -6.27
C TYR A 168 1.66 8.94 -7.14
N GLY A 169 2.23 9.67 -8.09
CA GLY A 169 3.37 9.20 -8.89
C GLY A 169 4.56 8.83 -8.00
N PHE A 170 4.90 9.68 -7.02
CA PHE A 170 5.99 9.40 -6.06
C PHE A 170 5.69 8.19 -5.18
N ARG A 171 4.44 7.99 -4.74
CA ARG A 171 4.06 6.81 -3.97
C ARG A 171 4.20 5.52 -4.79
N VAL A 172 3.73 5.53 -6.04
CA VAL A 172 3.89 4.39 -6.97
C VAL A 172 5.36 4.10 -7.26
N TRP A 173 6.19 5.14 -7.40
CA TRP A 173 7.64 5.00 -7.56
C TRP A 173 8.27 4.23 -6.40
N ASN A 174 7.87 4.54 -5.17
CA ASN A 174 8.31 3.85 -3.96
C ASN A 174 7.67 2.46 -3.76
N ALA A 175 7.01 1.93 -4.79
CA ALA A 175 6.27 0.68 -4.74
C ALA A 175 5.17 0.67 -3.66
N GLU A 176 4.61 1.83 -3.29
CA GLU A 176 3.42 1.89 -2.45
C GLU A 176 2.17 1.61 -3.28
N ASP A 177 1.26 0.80 -2.74
CA ASP A 177 -0.07 0.64 -3.33
C ASP A 177 -0.89 1.91 -3.11
N VAL A 178 -1.00 2.71 -4.16
CA VAL A 178 -1.89 3.87 -4.17
C VAL A 178 -3.33 3.39 -4.24
N ARG A 179 -4.21 4.01 -3.45
CA ARG A 179 -5.66 3.82 -3.53
C ARG A 179 -6.31 5.17 -3.72
N VAL A 180 -6.84 5.40 -4.92
CA VAL A 180 -7.72 6.53 -5.19
C VAL A 180 -9.10 6.18 -4.63
N PRO A 181 -9.65 6.96 -3.68
CA PRO A 181 -10.97 6.71 -3.14
C PRO A 181 -12.02 6.70 -4.27
N LEU A 182 -13.08 5.91 -4.15
CA LEU A 182 -14.06 5.55 -5.20
C LEU A 182 -13.52 4.61 -6.28
N LEU A 183 -12.39 4.95 -6.91
CA LEU A 183 -11.91 4.19 -8.06
C LEU A 183 -11.35 2.82 -7.65
N SER A 184 -10.70 2.78 -6.48
CA SER A 184 -10.25 1.52 -5.88
C SER A 184 -11.41 0.61 -5.50
N ASP A 185 -12.45 1.14 -4.85
CA ASP A 185 -13.63 0.38 -4.43
C ASP A 185 -14.39 -0.19 -5.64
N TRP A 186 -14.56 0.60 -6.69
CA TRP A 186 -15.22 0.16 -7.92
C TRP A 186 -14.43 -0.94 -8.65
N LEU A 187 -13.09 -0.84 -8.67
CA LEU A 187 -12.22 -1.87 -9.24
C LEU A 187 -12.29 -3.16 -8.41
N ASP A 188 -12.25 -3.06 -7.08
CA ASP A 188 -12.38 -4.22 -6.18
C ASP A 188 -13.71 -4.96 -6.41
N GLU A 189 -14.82 -4.23 -6.54
CA GLU A 189 -16.13 -4.82 -6.82
C GLU A 189 -16.19 -5.51 -8.20
N ARG A 190 -15.51 -4.96 -9.21
CA ARG A 190 -15.43 -5.60 -10.53
C ARG A 190 -14.56 -6.85 -10.52
N GLU A 191 -13.45 -6.83 -9.80
CA GLU A 191 -12.56 -7.98 -9.64
C GLU A 191 -13.31 -9.12 -8.92
N ALA A 192 -14.01 -8.81 -7.83
CA ALA A 192 -14.83 -9.78 -7.11
C ALA A 192 -15.89 -10.45 -8.01
N ARG A 193 -16.63 -9.67 -8.80
CA ARG A 193 -17.63 -10.20 -9.76
C ARG A 193 -17.02 -11.07 -10.85
N HIS A 194 -15.78 -10.79 -11.26
CA HIS A 194 -15.07 -11.62 -12.24
C HIS A 194 -14.67 -12.97 -11.66
N ASP A 195 -14.19 -12.99 -10.42
CA ASP A 195 -13.79 -14.21 -9.74
C ASP A 195 -15.01 -15.10 -9.43
N GLU A 196 -16.16 -14.54 -9.04
CA GLU A 196 -17.43 -15.27 -8.88
C GLU A 196 -17.87 -15.97 -10.17
N ARG A 197 -17.78 -15.28 -11.32
CA ARG A 197 -18.12 -15.86 -12.63
C ARG A 197 -17.16 -16.96 -13.05
N ALA A 198 -15.89 -16.86 -12.67
CA ALA A 198 -14.88 -17.86 -13.00
C ALA A 198 -15.05 -19.14 -12.17
N VAL A 199 -15.59 -19.06 -10.95
CA VAL A 199 -15.90 -20.23 -10.11
C VAL A 199 -17.20 -20.92 -10.56
N ALA A 200 -18.11 -20.19 -11.19
CA ALA A 200 -19.40 -20.72 -11.64
C ALA A 200 -19.36 -21.45 -13.01
N ALA A 201 -18.27 -21.28 -13.76
CA ALA A 201 -18.05 -21.88 -15.08
C ALA A 201 -17.25 -23.18 -14.98
#